data_AF-R7VFP0-F1
#
_entry.id   AF-R7VFP0-F1
#
_cell.length_a   1.000
_cell.length_b   1.000
_cell.length_c   1.000
_cell.angle_alpha   90.00
_cell.angle_beta   90.00
_cell.angle_gamma   90.00
#
_symmetry.space_group_name_H-M   'P 1'
#
loop_
_entity.id
_entity.type
_entity.pdbx_description
1 polymer ?
#
loop_
_entity_poly.entity_id
_entity_poly.type
_entity_poly.pdbx_seq_one_letter_code
_entity_poly.pdbx_strand_id
1 'polypeptide(L)'
;MTANSADKGCFQRVEVLYEVDDIKGRNEKNEESRNAVDREDMWADVQHVTTVHGLDKLTDKCPIKTRRWIWLMVIVASLCIFGYQATMRLLYFLGHPVNMNYKVVTNHSLLFPKVVICNQNSFKLVVFSSSIIMISRWLN
;
A
#
# COMPACT_ATOMS: atom_id res chain seq x y z
N MET A 1 -6.91 29.81 -40.07
CA MET A 1 -6.62 28.78 -39.05
C MET A 1 -6.09 29.49 -37.81
N THR A 2 -6.80 29.31 -36.71
CA THR A 2 -6.88 30.19 -35.53
C THR A 2 -5.69 30.05 -34.59
N ALA A 3 -4.88 31.10 -34.45
CA ALA A 3 -3.89 31.22 -33.38
C ALA A 3 -4.62 31.62 -32.08
N ASN A 4 -4.57 30.76 -31.07
CA ASN A 4 -5.30 30.94 -29.81
C ASN A 4 -4.65 31.98 -28.90
N SER A 5 -5.49 32.92 -28.48
CA SER A 5 -5.25 34.08 -27.62
C SER A 5 -5.09 33.70 -26.14
N ALA A 6 -4.03 32.97 -25.77
CA ALA A 6 -3.82 32.53 -24.38
C ALA A 6 -2.48 32.95 -23.73
N ASP A 7 -1.60 33.67 -24.43
CA ASP A 7 -0.22 33.93 -23.97
C ASP A 7 0.03 35.33 -23.38
N LYS A 8 -0.99 36.01 -22.82
CA LYS A 8 -0.83 37.36 -22.25
C LYS A 8 -1.00 37.45 -20.72
N GLY A 9 -0.99 36.32 -20.01
CA GLY A 9 -1.49 36.25 -18.63
C GLY A 9 -0.49 36.18 -17.47
N CYS A 10 0.82 35.92 -17.68
CA CYS A 10 1.75 35.67 -16.56
C CYS A 10 2.74 36.83 -16.31
N PHE A 11 2.33 38.09 -16.51
CA PHE A 11 3.12 39.24 -16.05
C PHE A 11 2.24 40.45 -15.73
N GLN A 12 1.99 40.70 -14.44
CA GLN A 12 1.64 42.03 -13.98
C GLN A 12 2.49 42.34 -12.75
N ARG A 13 3.62 43.00 -12.99
CA ARG A 13 4.40 43.70 -11.96
C ARG A 13 3.59 44.94 -11.57
N VAL A 14 3.03 44.90 -10.37
CA VAL A 14 2.28 46.02 -9.76
C VAL A 14 3.27 47.15 -9.45
N GLU A 15 3.03 48.33 -10.01
CA GLU A 15 3.82 49.53 -9.75
C GLU A 15 2.85 50.63 -9.30
N VAL A 16 2.73 50.90 -7.99
CA VAL A 16 2.22 52.18 -7.46
C VAL A 16 2.76 52.45 -6.04
N LEU A 17 3.79 53.29 -5.96
CA LEU A 17 3.85 54.59 -5.27
C LEU A 17 3.27 54.71 -3.84
N TYR A 18 4.12 54.64 -2.80
CA TYR A 18 3.84 55.23 -1.48
C TYR A 18 5.13 55.74 -0.81
N GLU A 19 5.19 57.05 -0.56
CA GLU A 19 6.26 57.74 0.15
C GLU A 19 5.62 58.40 1.40
N VAL A 20 6.24 58.15 2.56
CA VAL A 20 6.24 58.88 3.86
C VAL A 20 5.26 58.59 5.01
N ASP A 21 4.10 57.93 4.91
CA ASP A 21 3.36 57.47 6.12
C ASP A 21 3.91 56.13 6.71
N ASP A 22 5.18 55.89 6.46
CA ASP A 22 5.65 54.65 5.85
C ASP A 22 6.71 53.96 6.73
N ILE A 23 6.76 54.19 8.05
CA ILE A 23 7.82 53.56 8.88
C ILE A 23 7.22 52.57 9.89
N LYS A 24 6.13 52.92 10.57
CA LYS A 24 5.51 52.01 11.55
C LYS A 24 4.74 50.88 10.86
N GLY A 25 3.87 51.23 9.92
CA GLY A 25 3.21 50.25 9.07
C GLY A 25 4.18 49.51 8.14
N ARG A 26 5.33 50.10 7.80
CA ARG A 26 6.38 49.43 7.01
C ARG A 26 7.12 48.38 7.81
N ASN A 27 7.33 48.53 9.11
CA ASN A 27 7.94 47.46 9.91
C ASN A 27 6.99 46.26 10.04
N GLU A 28 5.71 46.48 10.31
CA GLU A 28 4.70 45.42 10.37
C GLU A 28 4.47 44.79 8.97
N LYS A 29 4.39 45.59 7.91
CA LYS A 29 4.31 45.10 6.52
C LYS A 29 5.61 44.44 6.05
N ASN A 30 6.79 44.88 6.52
CA ASN A 30 8.08 44.26 6.19
C ASN A 30 8.26 42.94 6.93
N GLU A 31 7.72 42.82 8.14
CA GLU A 31 7.72 41.58 8.91
C GLU A 31 6.67 40.60 8.35
N GLU A 32 5.49 41.07 7.96
CA GLU A 32 4.48 40.26 7.27
C GLU A 32 4.93 39.82 5.87
N SER A 33 5.57 40.71 5.10
CA SER A 33 6.15 40.36 3.80
C SER A 33 7.41 39.50 3.95
N ARG A 34 8.25 39.68 4.99
CA ARG A 34 9.31 38.71 5.33
C ARG A 34 8.73 37.35 5.66
N ASN A 35 7.71 37.27 6.49
CA ASN A 35 7.05 36.02 6.85
C ASN A 35 6.35 35.39 5.64
N ALA A 36 5.83 36.18 4.70
CA ALA A 36 5.28 35.69 3.45
C ALA A 36 6.38 35.16 2.52
N VAL A 37 7.48 35.90 2.34
CA VAL A 37 8.65 35.48 1.56
C VAL A 37 9.26 34.20 2.16
N ASP A 38 9.43 34.14 3.47
CA ASP A 38 9.94 32.97 4.21
C ASP A 38 9.01 31.74 4.06
N ARG A 39 7.69 31.94 4.05
CA ARG A 39 6.73 30.86 3.76
C ARG A 39 6.81 30.36 2.32
N GLU A 40 6.95 31.26 1.34
CA GLU A 40 7.10 30.88 -0.07
C GLU A 40 8.43 30.13 -0.30
N ASP A 41 9.50 30.55 0.38
CA ASP A 41 10.81 29.89 0.35
C ASP A 41 10.78 28.53 1.07
N MET A 42 10.00 28.38 2.14
CA MET A 42 9.82 27.11 2.86
C MET A 42 9.19 26.03 1.98
N TRP A 43 8.12 26.34 1.23
CA TRP A 43 7.54 25.38 0.29
C TRP A 43 8.48 25.06 -0.88
N ALA A 44 9.31 26.03 -1.27
CA ALA A 44 10.32 25.85 -2.29
C ALA A 44 11.51 24.99 -1.83
N ASP A 45 11.80 24.94 -0.53
CA ASP A 45 12.79 24.03 0.02
C ASP A 45 12.21 22.60 0.18
N VAL A 46 10.97 22.50 0.65
CA VAL A 46 10.25 21.22 0.82
C VAL A 46 10.17 20.41 -0.48
N GLN A 47 9.98 21.04 -1.63
CA GLN A 47 10.01 20.35 -2.94
C GLN A 47 11.39 19.77 -3.30
N HIS A 48 12.48 20.36 -2.81
CA HIS A 48 13.84 19.90 -3.09
C HIS A 48 14.29 18.81 -2.12
N VAL A 49 13.85 18.86 -0.87
CA VAL A 49 14.21 17.86 0.15
C VAL A 49 13.27 16.65 0.18
N THR A 50 12.04 16.76 -0.33
CA THR A 50 11.10 15.63 -0.40
C THR A 50 11.28 14.86 -1.70
N THR A 51 11.59 13.56 -1.61
CA THR A 51 11.69 12.63 -2.74
C THR A 51 10.34 12.27 -3.38
N VAL A 52 9.27 13.01 -3.06
CA VAL A 52 7.92 12.74 -3.55
C VAL A 52 7.83 13.21 -5.00
N HIS A 53 8.09 12.29 -5.92
CA HIS A 53 8.01 12.52 -7.36
C HIS A 53 6.60 12.99 -7.75
N GLY A 54 6.42 14.31 -7.89
CA GLY A 54 5.14 14.91 -8.28
C GLY A 54 4.82 16.25 -7.62
N LEU A 55 5.44 16.58 -6.48
CA LEU A 55 5.17 17.86 -5.79
C LEU A 55 5.63 19.07 -6.61
N ASP A 56 6.78 18.96 -7.28
CA ASP A 56 7.30 19.93 -8.25
C ASP A 56 6.28 20.29 -9.36
N LYS A 57 5.49 19.31 -9.83
CA LYS A 57 4.51 19.51 -10.90
C LYS A 57 3.24 20.25 -10.46
N LEU A 58 3.04 20.38 -9.14
CA LEU A 58 1.95 21.14 -8.55
C LEU A 58 2.32 22.61 -8.33
N THR A 59 3.56 22.87 -7.94
CA THR A 59 4.10 24.17 -7.49
C THR A 59 4.63 25.05 -8.63
N ASP A 60 4.63 24.55 -9.88
CA ASP A 60 4.92 25.37 -11.05
C ASP A 60 4.11 26.68 -11.04
N LYS A 61 4.79 27.81 -11.31
CA LYS A 61 4.22 29.16 -11.18
C LYS A 61 3.20 29.53 -12.28
N CYS A 62 3.25 28.90 -13.46
CA CYS A 62 2.24 29.10 -14.52
C CYS A 62 1.69 27.77 -15.09
N PRO A 63 0.79 27.03 -14.40
CA PRO A 63 0.10 25.87 -14.96
C PRO A 63 -1.35 26.20 -15.31
N ILE A 64 -1.78 25.67 -16.44
CA ILE A 64 -3.21 25.59 -16.80
C ILE A 64 -3.94 24.83 -15.67
N LYS A 65 -5.02 25.39 -15.12
CA LYS A 65 -5.73 24.86 -13.93
C LYS A 65 -6.08 23.36 -14.06
N THR A 66 -6.42 22.90 -15.26
CA THR A 66 -6.74 21.49 -15.55
C THR A 66 -5.54 20.55 -15.36
N ARG A 67 -4.32 21.00 -15.67
CA ARG A 67 -3.09 20.21 -15.50
C ARG A 67 -2.82 19.93 -14.02
N ARG A 68 -3.07 20.90 -13.13
CA ARG A 68 -2.94 20.73 -11.67
C ARG A 68 -3.88 19.66 -11.12
N TRP A 69 -5.14 19.65 -11.57
CA TRP A 69 -6.12 18.65 -11.16
C TRP A 69 -5.71 17.23 -11.60
N ILE A 70 -5.19 17.08 -12.82
CA ILE A 70 -4.71 15.78 -13.30
C ILE A 70 -3.57 15.27 -12.42
N TRP A 71 -2.59 16.11 -12.10
CA TRP A 71 -1.47 15.72 -11.23
C TRP A 71 -1.91 15.39 -9.81
N LEU A 72 -2.85 16.17 -9.25
CA LEU A 72 -3.47 15.85 -7.95
C LEU A 72 -4.14 14.48 -7.97
N MET A 73 -4.94 14.20 -9.00
CA MET A 73 -5.60 12.91 -9.15
C MET A 73 -4.60 11.76 -9.26
N VAL A 74 -3.49 11.95 -9.99
CA VAL A 74 -2.44 10.95 -10.13
C VAL A 74 -1.75 10.68 -8.78
N ILE A 75 -1.44 11.71 -8.00
CA ILE A 75 -0.82 11.57 -6.67
C ILE A 75 -1.78 10.84 -5.72
N VAL A 76 -3.05 11.25 -5.67
CA VAL A 76 -4.06 10.61 -4.83
C VAL A 76 -4.27 9.15 -5.23
N ALA A 77 -4.41 8.87 -6.52
CA ALA A 77 -4.54 7.51 -7.03
C ALA A 77 -3.35 6.64 -6.65
N SER A 78 -2.12 7.17 -6.78
CA SER A 78 -0.89 6.47 -6.41
C SER A 78 -0.85 6.16 -4.92
N LEU A 79 -1.27 7.08 -4.07
CA LEU A 79 -1.34 6.89 -2.62
C LEU A 79 -2.37 5.82 -2.23
N CYS A 80 -3.55 5.84 -2.85
CA CYS A 80 -4.59 4.83 -2.63
C CYS A 80 -4.12 3.43 -3.06
N ILE A 81 -3.51 3.32 -4.25
CA ILE A 81 -2.97 2.05 -4.77
C ILE A 81 -1.86 1.53 -3.84
N PHE A 82 -0.96 2.41 -3.40
CA PHE A 82 0.10 2.04 -2.46
C PHE A 82 -0.47 1.53 -1.14
N GLY A 83 -1.43 2.23 -0.54
CA GLY A 83 -2.09 1.81 0.70
C GLY A 83 -2.82 0.47 0.57
N TYR A 84 -3.52 0.26 -0.55
CA TYR A 84 -4.17 -1.02 -0.86
C TYR A 84 -3.16 -2.16 -0.98
N GLN A 85 -2.09 -1.96 -1.76
CA GLN A 85 -1.03 -2.96 -1.91
C GLN A 85 -0.33 -3.26 -0.58
N ALA A 86 -0.03 -2.24 0.22
CA ALA A 86 0.59 -2.39 1.53
C ALA A 86 -0.30 -3.22 2.47
N THR A 87 -1.60 -2.93 2.50
CA THR A 87 -2.57 -3.67 3.33
C THR A 87 -2.67 -5.13 2.89
N MET A 88 -2.76 -5.38 1.59
CA MET A 88 -2.80 -6.74 1.04
C MET A 88 -1.54 -7.54 1.38
N ARG A 89 -0.36 -6.91 1.28
CA ARG A 89 0.91 -7.54 1.66
C ARG A 89 1.00 -7.79 3.16
N LEU A 90 0.51 -6.87 3.98
CA LEU A 90 0.48 -7.03 5.44
C LEU A 90 -0.42 -8.18 5.86
N LEU A 91 -1.63 -8.27 5.30
CA LEU A 91 -2.55 -9.38 5.55
C LEU A 91 -1.96 -10.72 5.09
N TYR A 92 -1.31 -10.74 3.93
CA TYR A 92 -0.60 -11.94 3.45
C TYR A 92 0.53 -12.35 4.40
N PHE A 93 1.28 -11.39 4.94
CA PHE A 93 2.34 -11.67 5.91
C PHE A 93 1.79 -12.27 7.22
N LEU A 94 0.69 -11.72 7.75
CA LEU A 94 0.02 -12.22 8.96
C LEU A 94 -0.62 -13.59 8.76
N GLY A 95 -0.98 -13.95 7.52
CA GLY A 95 -1.48 -15.28 7.17
C GLY A 95 -0.42 -16.39 7.24
N HIS A 96 0.85 -16.06 7.54
CA HIS A 96 1.98 -16.98 7.62
C HIS A 96 1.98 -18.07 6.53
N PRO A 97 1.90 -17.70 5.25
CA PRO A 97 1.86 -18.68 4.17
C PRO A 97 3.18 -19.43 4.10
N VAL A 98 3.13 -20.74 4.33
CA VAL A 98 4.29 -21.62 4.20
C VAL A 98 4.46 -22.05 2.74
N ASN A 99 5.59 -21.67 2.14
CA ASN A 99 5.96 -22.16 0.81
C ASN A 99 6.74 -23.47 0.95
N MET A 100 6.09 -24.60 0.66
CA MET A 100 6.74 -25.91 0.65
C MET A 100 7.50 -26.10 -0.66
N ASN A 101 8.83 -26.03 -0.60
CA ASN A 101 9.68 -26.37 -1.75
C ASN A 101 9.79 -27.89 -1.86
N TYR A 102 9.03 -28.49 -2.78
CA TYR A 102 9.15 -29.91 -3.06
C TYR A 102 10.32 -30.15 -4.01
N LYS A 103 11.28 -30.98 -3.59
CA LYS A 103 12.33 -31.50 -4.47
C LYS A 103 12.15 -33.01 -4.56
N VAL A 104 11.94 -33.50 -5.78
CA VAL A 104 11.92 -34.93 -6.06
C VAL A 104 13.37 -35.38 -6.11
N VAL A 105 13.87 -35.92 -5.00
CA VAL A 105 15.22 -36.50 -4.92
C VAL A 105 15.11 -37.99 -5.24
N THR A 106 15.54 -38.37 -6.44
CA THR A 106 15.55 -39.76 -6.88
C THR A 106 16.75 -40.48 -6.25
N ASN A 107 16.51 -41.22 -5.16
CA ASN A 107 17.54 -42.06 -4.53
C ASN A 107 17.57 -43.46 -5.16
N HIS A 108 18.76 -44.04 -5.32
CA HIS A 108 18.94 -45.39 -5.85
C HIS A 108 18.54 -46.51 -4.88
N SER A 109 18.33 -46.18 -3.61
CA SER A 109 17.81 -47.10 -2.59
C SER A 109 16.75 -46.39 -1.75
N LEU A 110 15.60 -47.03 -1.57
CA LEU A 110 14.52 -46.56 -0.71
C LEU A 110 14.15 -47.69 0.26
N LEU A 111 13.87 -47.33 1.51
CA LEU A 111 13.33 -48.26 2.50
C LEU A 111 11.89 -48.61 2.11
N PHE A 112 11.60 -49.90 1.96
CA PHE A 112 10.25 -50.36 1.69
C PHE A 112 9.36 -50.10 2.92
N PRO A 113 8.20 -49.44 2.77
CA PRO A 113 7.36 -49.10 3.91
C PRO A 113 6.74 -50.34 4.53
N LYS A 114 6.41 -50.27 5.82
CA LYS A 114 5.66 -51.32 6.50
C LYS A 114 4.25 -51.38 5.91
N VAL A 115 3.97 -52.43 5.14
CA VAL A 115 2.62 -52.72 4.67
C VAL A 115 1.89 -53.50 5.76
N VAL A 116 0.82 -52.92 6.30
CA VAL A 116 -0.07 -53.62 7.23
C VAL A 116 -1.34 -53.98 6.47
N ILE A 117 -1.54 -55.28 6.25
CA ILE A 117 -2.75 -55.81 5.63
C ILE A 117 -3.68 -56.25 6.76
N CYS A 118 -4.81 -55.56 6.89
CA CYS A 118 -5.87 -55.94 7.80
C CYS A 118 -7.01 -56.62 7.03
N ASN A 119 -7.56 -57.69 7.60
CA ASN A 119 -8.81 -58.26 7.10
C ASN A 119 -9.95 -57.26 7.38
N GLN A 120 -10.77 -56.93 6.36
CA GLN A 120 -11.93 -56.04 6.53
C GLN A 120 -13.01 -56.64 7.43
N ASN A 121 -12.94 -57.95 7.66
CA ASN A 121 -13.80 -58.59 8.64
C ASN A 121 -13.33 -58.25 10.07
N SER A 122 -13.94 -57.22 10.66
CA SER A 122 -13.66 -56.75 12.01
C SER A 122 -13.90 -57.81 13.10
N PHE A 123 -14.81 -58.78 12.86
CA PHE A 123 -15.18 -59.78 13.85
C PHE A 123 -15.34 -61.17 13.23
N LYS A 124 -14.68 -62.17 13.83
CA LYS A 124 -14.93 -63.57 13.47
C LYS A 124 -16.27 -64.00 14.07
N LEU A 125 -17.27 -64.28 13.23
CA LEU A 125 -18.60 -64.77 13.65
C LEU A 125 -18.51 -65.97 14.62
N VAL A 126 -17.51 -66.83 14.44
CA VAL A 126 -17.24 -67.98 15.31
C VAL A 126 -16.89 -67.59 16.75
N VAL A 127 -16.16 -66.47 16.95
CA VAL A 127 -15.78 -65.98 18.29
C VAL A 127 -16.98 -65.34 19.00
N PHE A 128 -17.85 -64.68 18.23
CA PHE A 128 -19.09 -64.11 18.74
C PHE A 128 -20.05 -65.21 19.21
N SER A 129 -20.20 -66.29 18.43
CA SER A 129 -21.05 -67.42 18.77
C SER A 129 -20.58 -68.16 20.03
N SER A 130 -19.28 -68.40 20.20
CA SER A 130 -18.74 -69.06 21.41
C SER A 130 -19.05 -68.28 22.69
N SER A 131 -19.04 -66.95 22.64
CA SER A 131 -19.33 -66.09 23.79
C SER A 131 -20.80 -66.16 24.21
N ILE A 132 -21.73 -66.20 23.24
CA ILE A 132 -23.16 -66.38 23.49
C ILE A 132 -23.45 -67.78 24.05
N ILE A 133 -22.79 -68.82 23.52
CA ILE A 133 -22.95 -70.21 24.00
C ILE A 133 -22.39 -70.38 25.41
N MET A 134 -21.29 -69.70 25.77
CA MET A 134 -20.77 -69.71 27.13
C MET A 134 -21.74 -69.06 28.12
N ILE A 135 -22.33 -67.92 27.76
CA ILE A 135 -23.30 -67.22 28.61
C ILE A 135 -24.56 -68.08 28.78
N SER A 136 -25.08 -68.71 27.73
CA SER A 136 -26.26 -69.58 27.83
C SER A 136 -26.00 -70.87 28.63
N ARG A 137 -24.78 -71.43 28.58
CA ARG A 137 -24.36 -72.55 29.46
C ARG A 137 -24.09 -72.14 30.91
N TRP A 138 -23.90 -70.85 31.19
CA TRP A 138 -23.72 -70.33 32.56
C TRP A 138 -25.06 -69.99 33.23
N LEU A 139 -26.10 -69.74 32.41
CA LEU A 139 -27.45 -69.35 32.85
C LEU A 139 -28.41 -70.53 33.04
N ASN A 140 -27.98 -71.78 32.81
CA ASN A 140 -28.76 -73.01 32.97
C ASN A 140 -27.95 -74.06 33.71
#